data_AF-A0A5B9QMT7-F1
#
_entry.id   AF-A0A5B9QMT7-F1
#
_cell.length_a   1.000
_cell.length_b   1.000
_cell.length_c   1.000
_cell.angle_alpha   90.00
_cell.angle_beta   90.00
_cell.angle_gamma   90.00
#
_symmetry.space_group_name_H-M   'P 1'
#
loop_
_entity.id
_entity.type
_entity.pdbx_description
1 polymer ?
#
loop_
_entity_poly.entity_id
_entity_poly.type
_entity_poly.pdbx_seq_one_letter_code
_entity_poly.pdbx_strand_id
1 'polypeptide(L)' 'MSHLLFAIGMPGLPEMLIVLFVALLLFGGSRLPSLMRNMGRSINEFKGGMNDSLDNDDVASQDADSKSKTAV' A
#
# COMPACT_ATOMS: atom_id res chain seq x y z
N MET A 1 -21.14 1.85 32.44
CA MET A 1 -20.43 3.15 32.37
C MET A 1 -18.97 3.01 31.91
N SER A 2 -18.58 1.93 31.24
CA SER A 2 -17.24 1.72 30.67
C SER A 2 -17.13 2.13 29.19
N HIS A 3 -18.25 2.37 28.50
CA HIS A 3 -18.28 2.79 27.09
C HIS A 3 -17.93 4.27 26.85
N LEU A 4 -17.85 5.07 27.91
CA LEU A 4 -17.59 6.52 27.80
C LEU A 4 -16.09 6.85 27.84
N LEU A 5 -15.24 5.96 28.34
CA LEU A 5 -13.78 6.18 28.46
C LEU A 5 -12.99 5.73 27.21
N PHE A 6 -13.54 4.84 26.37
CA PHE A 6 -12.92 4.42 25.10
C PHE A 6 -13.07 5.49 23.98
N ALA A 7 -13.74 6.60 24.29
CA ALA A 7 -14.10 7.66 23.35
C ALA A 7 -13.02 8.71 23.08
N ILE A 8 -11.88 8.69 23.78
CA ILE A 8 -10.79 9.67 23.59
C ILE A 8 -9.57 8.97 23.00
N GLY A 9 -9.61 8.70 21.70
CA GLY A 9 -8.38 8.59 20.92
C GLY A 9 -8.29 7.41 19.97
N MET A 10 -8.90 6.25 20.27
CA MET A 10 -8.81 5.11 19.35
C MET A 10 -10.04 4.21 19.43
N PRO A 11 -10.90 4.18 18.39
CA PRO A 11 -11.99 3.22 18.33
C PRO A 11 -11.41 1.81 18.33
N GLY A 12 -12.01 0.92 19.12
CA GLY A 12 -11.60 -0.48 19.16
C GLY A 12 -11.92 -1.20 17.86
N LEU A 13 -11.41 -2.44 17.74
CA LEU A 13 -11.75 -3.32 16.63
C LEU A 13 -13.27 -3.52 16.46
N PRO A 14 -14.10 -3.66 17.52
CA PRO A 14 -15.55 -3.79 17.38
C PRO A 14 -16.20 -2.56 16.74
N GLU A 15 -15.83 -1.35 17.17
CA GLU A 15 -16.36 -0.10 16.64
C GLU A 15 -15.94 0.11 15.18
N MET A 16 -14.68 -0.19 14.84
CA MET A 16 -14.18 -0.18 13.46
C MET A 16 -14.97 -1.14 12.55
N LEU A 17 -15.32 -2.34 13.04
CA LEU A 17 -16.14 -3.29 12.29
C LEU A 17 -17.56 -2.76 12.02
N ILE A 18 -18.16 -2.08 12.99
CA ILE A 18 -19.49 -1.47 12.84
C ILE A 18 -19.45 -0.35 11.79
N VAL A 19 -18.44 0.52 11.84
CA VAL A 19 -18.25 1.59 10.84
C VAL A 19 -18.02 0.98 9.45
N LEU A 20 -17.17 -0.05 9.36
CA LEU A 20 -16.94 -0.77 8.11
C LEU A 20 -18.24 -1.38 7.57
N PHE A 21 -19.07 -1.96 8.43
CA PHE A 21 -20.35 -2.54 8.03
C PHE A 21 -21.32 -1.48 7.47
N VAL A 22 -21.44 -0.33 8.15
CA VAL A 22 -22.27 0.79 7.66
C VAL A 22 -21.73 1.34 6.34
N ALA A 23 -20.40 1.50 6.21
CA ALA A 23 -19.79 1.91 4.95
C ALA A 23 -20.06 0.88 3.83
N LEU A 24 -20.04 -0.42 4.15
CA LEU A 24 -20.36 -1.48 3.20
C LEU A 24 -21.83 -1.45 2.75
N LEU A 25 -22.75 -1.03 3.62
CA LEU A 25 -24.16 -0.86 3.26
C LEU A 25 -24.37 0.35 2.34
N LEU A 26 -23.67 1.47 2.58
CA LEU A 26 -23.76 2.68 1.78
C LEU A 26 -23.10 2.53 0.41
N PHE A 27 -21.87 2.02 0.39
CA PHE A 27 -21.06 1.90 -0.82
C PHE A 27 -21.25 0.55 -1.54
N GLY A 28 -21.72 -0.48 -0.84
CA GLY A 28 -21.82 -1.85 -1.33
C GLY A 28 -20.51 -2.65 -1.14
N GLY A 29 -20.65 -3.97 -1.00
CA GLY A 29 -19.54 -4.91 -0.80
C GLY A 29 -18.48 -4.91 -1.92
N SER A 30 -18.86 -4.47 -3.12
CA SER A 30 -17.98 -4.48 -4.30
C SER A 30 -17.22 -3.18 -4.52
N ARG A 31 -17.70 -2.03 -4.02
CA ARG A 31 -17.09 -0.73 -4.33
C ARG A 31 -15.89 -0.40 -3.45
N LEU A 32 -15.94 -0.70 -2.15
CA LEU A 32 -14.78 -0.51 -1.26
C LEU A 32 -13.52 -1.24 -1.77
N PRO A 33 -13.59 -2.56 -2.07
CA PRO A 33 -12.42 -3.30 -2.56
C PRO A 33 -11.96 -2.84 -3.94
N SER A 34 -12.89 -2.47 -4.84
CA SER A 34 -12.54 -1.98 -6.18
C SER A 34 -11.80 -0.63 -6.11
N LEU A 35 -12.27 0.31 -5.28
CA LEU A 35 -11.59 1.59 -5.05
C LEU A 35 -10.20 1.39 -4.45
N MET A 36 -10.07 0.55 -3.42
CA MET A 36 -8.77 0.22 -2.83
C MET A 36 -7.83 -0.45 -3.84
N ARG A 37 -8.34 -1.34 -4.70
CA ARG A 37 -7.53 -2.02 -5.74
C ARG A 37 -6.98 -1.03 -6.75
N ASN A 38 -7.81 -0.09 -7.21
CA ASN A 38 -7.40 0.92 -8.19
C ASN A 38 -6.44 1.95 -7.58
N MET A 39 -6.74 2.43 -6.37
CA MET A 39 -5.87 3.32 -5.61
C MET A 39 -4.53 2.64 -5.27
N GLY A 40 -4.55 1.36 -4.88
CA GLY A 40 -3.35 0.58 -4.56
C GLY A 40 -2.44 0.38 -5.77
N ARG A 41 -2.99 0.17 -6.98
CA ARG A 41 -2.20 0.15 -8.22
C ARG A 41 -1.50 1.48 -8.47
N SER A 42 -2.23 2.60 -8.34
CA SER A 42 -1.66 3.94 -8.51
C SER A 42 -0.54 4.23 -7.52
N ILE A 43 -0.71 3.87 -6.23
CA ILE A 43 0.34 4.00 -5.21
C ILE A 43 1.53 3.10 -5.52
N ASN A 44 1.30 1.88 -6.02
CA ASN A 44 2.36 0.94 -6.36
C ASN A 44 3.20 1.42 -7.56
N GLU A 45 2.56 1.91 -8.61
CA GLU A 45 3.21 2.50 -9.78
C GLU A 45 3.96 3.79 -9.40
N PHE A 46 3.35 4.64 -8.55
CA PHE A 46 3.99 5.84 -8.02
C PHE A 46 5.26 5.51 -7.20
N LYS A 47 5.20 4.49 -6.33
CA LYS A 47 6.36 4.04 -5.56
C LYS A 47 7.44 3.43 -6.46
N GLY A 48 7.04 2.69 -7.49
CA GLY A 48 7.95 2.12 -8.48
C GLY A 48 8.73 3.20 -9.23
N GLY A 49 8.02 4.19 -9.79
CA GLY A 49 8.66 5.32 -10.50
C GLY A 49 9.52 6.21 -9.59
N MET A 50 9.13 6.39 -8.33
CA MET A 50 9.94 7.12 -7.35
C MET A 50 11.24 6.36 -7.02
N ASN A 51 11.19 5.04 -6.86
CA ASN A 51 12.38 4.23 -6.61
C ASN A 51 13.32 4.22 -7.82
N ASP A 52 12.81 4.10 -9.04
CA ASP A 52 13.64 4.25 -10.25
C ASP A 52 14.30 5.63 -10.29
N SER A 53 13.56 6.70 -9.97
CA SER A 53 14.13 8.06 -9.99
C SER A 53 15.24 8.26 -8.95
N LEU A 54 15.19 7.57 -7.81
CA LEU A 54 16.20 7.65 -6.76
C LEU A 54 17.41 6.74 -7.02
N ASP A 55 17.21 5.61 -7.70
CA ASP A 55 18.30 4.67 -8.05
C ASP A 55 19.14 5.20 -9.22
N ASN A 56 18.50 5.90 -10.17
CA ASN A 56 19.17 6.49 -11.34
C ASN A 56 20.12 7.67 -11.03
N ASP A 57 20.19 8.14 -9.78
CA ASP A 57 21.21 9.11 -9.35
C ASP A 57 22.49 8.43 -8.77
N ASP A 58 22.50 7.11 -8.54
CA ASP A 58 23.64 6.38 -7.94
C ASP A 58 24.16 5.16 -8.75
N VAL A 59 23.51 4.71 -9.83
CA VAL A 59 23.97 3.54 -10.64
C VAL A 59 24.65 3.91 -11.97
N ALA A 60 25.67 4.76 -11.92
CA ALA A 60 26.70 4.81 -12.98
C ALA A 60 27.82 3.77 -12.77
N SER A 61 27.61 2.74 -11.95
CA SER A 61 28.66 1.77 -11.59
C SER A 61 28.06 0.44 -11.12
N GLN A 62 27.65 -0.43 -12.04
CA GLN A 62 27.76 -1.90 -11.92
C GLN A 62 27.20 -2.65 -13.15
N ASP A 63 27.67 -2.30 -14.35
CA ASP A 63 27.58 -3.16 -15.54
C ASP A 63 28.97 -3.66 -15.93
N ALA A 64 29.66 -4.33 -15.01
CA ALA A 64 30.98 -4.91 -15.26
C ALA A 64 31.21 -6.23 -14.52
N ASP A 65 30.22 -7.12 -14.42
CA ASP A 65 30.51 -8.52 -14.06
C ASP A 65 29.45 -9.52 -14.56
N SER A 66 29.34 -9.73 -15.88
CA SER A 66 28.74 -10.97 -16.41
C SER A 66 29.02 -11.20 -17.90
N LYS A 67 30.30 -11.36 -18.32
CA LYS A 67 30.58 -11.97 -19.64
C LYS A 67 31.97 -12.59 -19.88
N SER A 68 32.69 -13.05 -18.85
CA SER A 68 33.99 -13.72 -19.08
C SER A 68 34.25 -14.89 -18.15
N LYS A 69 33.49 -16.00 -18.25
CA LYS A 69 34.03 -17.33 -17.87
C LYS A 69 33.27 -18.56 -18.40
N THR A 70 32.94 -18.60 -19.70
CA THR A 70 32.42 -19.84 -20.33
C THR A 70 33.08 -20.18 -21.67
N ALA A 71 34.14 -19.49 -22.07
CA ALA A 71 35.01 -19.97 -23.12
C ALA A 71 36.43 -19.58 -22.75
N VAL A 72 37.25 -20.53 -22.29
CA VAL A 72 38.45 -21.10 -22.95
C VAL A 72 39.02 -22.17 -22.03
#